data_AF-A0A6A4H495-F1
#
_entry.id   AF-A0A6A4H495-F1
#
_cell.length_a   1.000
_cell.length_b   1.000
_cell.length_c   1.000
_cell.angle_alpha   90.00
_cell.angle_beta   90.00
_cell.angle_gamma   90.00
#
_symmetry.space_group_name_H-M   'P 1'
#
loop_
_entity.id
_entity.type
_entity.pdbx_description
1 polymer ?
#
loop_
_entity_poly.entity_id
_entity_poly.type
_entity_poly.pdbx_seq_one_letter_code
_entity_poly.pdbx_strand_id
1 'polypeptide(L)'
;MRCDDQHVPQLPVMREYYSQRASTPGTLLIAEGTLVDPKAGGYPNVPGLWNDVQSKAWKEITDAVHKNGSHIFVQLWTAGRDADPKILAAENPEYTLIGPSEIPLQGPSEISLQGPSEGPLQGKGVPRALEVDEIKSLVQSYAKAASIAVNKAGFDGVEIHFANGYLVNQFLEDVSNNRKDEYGGSIENRARFGLEIVDAVVREIGQEKVGARFRMKDPIPTYSYVIKTIKDLYPNFAYISVCEPRVVGSSTLDAKIDASDSNDFIRDIWSPKPLIVAGGFDRESAIERADSTGDLIAFGRRYISNPDLPKRLLKNLPLTPYDRSTFYLAGDASGRGYSDWPFAEEVSR
;
A
#
# COMPACT_ATOMS: atom_id res chain seq x y z
N MET A 1 6.27 -0.95 -11.05
CA MET A 1 7.69 -0.64 -10.77
C MET A 1 8.19 0.18 -11.95
N ARG A 2 8.28 1.50 -11.78
CA ARG A 2 8.61 2.46 -12.85
C ARG A 2 9.62 3.51 -12.38
N CYS A 3 10.32 3.25 -11.28
CA CYS A 3 11.40 4.11 -10.79
C CYS A 3 12.73 3.73 -11.44
N ASP A 4 13.76 4.57 -11.29
CA ASP A 4 15.13 4.21 -11.64
C ASP A 4 15.77 3.30 -10.58
N ASP A 5 17.05 3.01 -10.73
CA ASP A 5 17.81 2.15 -9.81
C ASP A 5 18.11 2.83 -8.46
N GLN A 6 17.80 4.12 -8.34
CA GLN A 6 17.93 4.91 -7.12
C GLN A 6 16.57 5.15 -6.45
N HIS A 7 15.54 4.40 -6.88
CA HIS A 7 14.16 4.51 -6.41
C HIS A 7 13.55 5.90 -6.60
N VAL A 8 14.03 6.67 -7.60
CA VAL A 8 13.46 7.96 -7.98
C VAL A 8 12.35 7.70 -8.99
N PRO A 9 11.14 8.28 -8.81
CA PRO A 9 10.09 8.22 -9.82
C PRO A 9 10.58 8.68 -11.19
N GLN A 10 10.41 7.87 -12.24
CA GLN A 10 10.82 8.27 -13.58
C GLN A 10 9.81 9.24 -14.19
N LEU A 11 10.31 10.39 -14.61
CA LEU A 11 9.53 11.44 -15.26
C LEU A 11 9.86 11.52 -16.76
N PRO A 12 8.87 11.81 -17.63
CA PRO A 12 7.50 12.23 -17.30
C PRO A 12 6.51 11.08 -17.06
N VAL A 13 6.90 9.82 -17.27
CA VAL A 13 5.98 8.67 -17.35
C VAL A 13 5.12 8.48 -16.09
N MET A 14 5.69 8.59 -14.88
CA MET A 14 4.92 8.46 -13.64
C MET A 14 4.01 9.68 -13.39
N ARG A 15 4.46 10.89 -13.72
CA ARG A 15 3.60 12.09 -13.65
C ARG A 15 2.38 11.96 -14.54
N GLU A 16 2.57 11.50 -15.77
CA GLU A 16 1.47 11.27 -16.71
C GLU A 16 0.49 10.23 -16.16
N TYR A 17 0.99 9.09 -15.65
CA TYR A 17 0.17 8.04 -15.05
C TYR A 17 -0.77 8.55 -13.95
N TYR A 18 -0.24 9.30 -12.97
CA TYR A 18 -1.05 9.82 -11.87
C TYR A 18 -1.95 10.98 -12.33
N SER A 19 -1.47 11.87 -13.20
CA SER A 19 -2.27 12.96 -13.79
C SER A 19 -3.51 12.43 -14.52
N GLN A 20 -3.35 11.40 -15.35
CA GLN A 20 -4.45 10.76 -16.08
C GLN A 20 -5.54 10.23 -15.14
N ARG A 21 -5.13 9.63 -14.01
CA ARG A 21 -6.04 9.06 -12.98
C ARG A 21 -6.62 10.13 -12.05
N ALA A 22 -6.08 11.33 -12.10
CA ALA A 22 -6.64 12.52 -11.46
C ALA A 22 -7.62 13.29 -12.38
N SER A 23 -7.94 12.77 -13.58
CA SER A 23 -8.74 13.45 -14.60
C SER A 23 -10.18 13.81 -14.19
N THR A 24 -10.73 13.16 -13.15
CA THR A 24 -12.02 13.52 -12.55
C THR A 24 -11.75 14.32 -11.27
N PRO A 25 -12.07 15.63 -11.21
CA PRO A 25 -11.83 16.44 -10.02
C PRO A 25 -12.50 15.85 -8.77
N GLY A 26 -11.83 15.96 -7.62
CA GLY A 26 -12.25 15.37 -6.35
C GLY A 26 -11.89 13.89 -6.18
N THR A 27 -11.11 13.31 -7.10
CA THR A 27 -10.63 11.92 -6.96
C THR A 27 -9.57 11.85 -5.85
N LEU A 28 -9.68 10.85 -4.96
CA LEU A 28 -8.59 10.45 -4.09
C LEU A 28 -7.76 9.35 -4.75
N LEU A 29 -6.46 9.58 -4.89
CA LEU A 29 -5.47 8.58 -5.27
C LEU A 29 -4.67 8.13 -4.04
N ILE A 30 -4.35 6.84 -3.98
CA ILE A 30 -3.35 6.32 -3.04
C ILE A 30 -2.21 5.78 -3.90
N ALA A 31 -1.05 6.42 -3.79
CA ALA A 31 0.13 6.08 -4.57
C ALA A 31 0.66 4.68 -4.21
N GLU A 32 1.47 4.14 -5.11
CA GLU A 32 2.11 2.83 -4.92
C GLU A 32 2.95 2.75 -3.64
N GLY A 33 3.13 1.53 -3.13
CA GLY A 33 3.96 1.26 -1.94
C GLY A 33 5.35 1.88 -2.10
N THR A 34 5.67 2.81 -1.21
CA THR A 34 6.87 3.64 -1.26
C THR A 34 7.73 3.37 -0.03
N LEU A 35 8.98 3.01 -0.29
CA LEU A 35 9.94 2.62 0.73
C LEU A 35 10.33 3.82 1.62
N VAL A 36 10.28 3.62 2.93
CA VAL A 36 10.60 4.65 3.94
C VAL A 36 12.10 4.82 4.20
N ASP A 37 12.89 3.80 3.85
CA ASP A 37 14.32 3.71 4.14
C ASP A 37 14.99 2.84 3.06
N PRO A 38 16.25 3.12 2.65
CA PRO A 38 17.00 2.23 1.78
C PRO A 38 17.02 0.78 2.27
N LYS A 39 17.18 0.57 3.59
CA LYS A 39 17.24 -0.78 4.20
C LYS A 39 15.90 -1.50 4.21
N ALA A 40 14.81 -0.80 3.90
CA ALA A 40 13.47 -1.34 3.86
C ALA A 40 13.09 -2.00 2.52
N GLY A 41 14.01 -1.98 1.55
CA GLY A 41 13.79 -2.33 0.15
C GLY A 41 13.80 -3.82 -0.16
N GLY A 42 14.55 -4.21 -1.19
CA GLY A 42 14.54 -5.57 -1.74
C GLY A 42 13.48 -5.81 -2.82
N TYR A 43 13.04 -4.72 -3.48
CA TYR A 43 12.27 -4.76 -4.72
C TYR A 43 12.90 -3.79 -5.72
N PRO A 44 13.06 -4.19 -6.99
CA PRO A 44 13.74 -3.35 -7.96
C PRO A 44 12.79 -2.24 -8.42
N ASN A 45 13.30 -1.02 -8.58
CA ASN A 45 12.59 0.07 -9.27
C ASN A 45 11.18 0.40 -8.69
N VAL A 46 10.99 0.18 -7.39
CA VAL A 46 9.90 0.75 -6.58
C VAL A 46 10.31 2.13 -6.05
N PRO A 47 9.40 3.05 -5.73
CA PRO A 47 9.79 4.38 -5.26
C PRO A 47 10.27 4.39 -3.80
N GLY A 48 11.08 5.40 -3.50
CA GLY A 48 11.54 5.74 -2.14
C GLY A 48 11.11 7.14 -1.69
N LEU A 49 11.16 7.38 -0.38
CA LEU A 49 10.92 8.69 0.25
C LEU A 49 11.86 8.94 1.45
N TRP A 50 13.17 8.94 1.22
CA TRP A 50 14.18 9.23 2.27
C TRP A 50 15.12 10.39 1.94
N ASN A 51 15.09 10.90 0.71
CA ASN A 51 16.00 11.96 0.25
C ASN A 51 15.32 13.01 -0.64
N ASP A 52 16.04 14.11 -0.89
CA ASP A 52 15.51 15.25 -1.62
C ASP A 52 15.28 14.97 -3.11
N VAL A 53 16.10 14.12 -3.74
CA VAL A 53 15.96 13.78 -5.17
C VAL A 53 14.62 13.08 -5.41
N GLN A 54 14.31 12.08 -4.59
CA GLN A 54 13.03 11.38 -4.61
C GLN A 54 11.85 12.33 -4.34
N SER A 55 11.96 13.19 -3.32
CA SER A 55 10.88 14.10 -2.97
C SER A 55 10.57 15.12 -4.07
N LYS A 56 11.59 15.58 -4.83
CA LYS A 56 11.39 16.51 -5.96
C LYS A 56 10.67 15.84 -7.11
N ALA A 57 11.04 14.60 -7.45
CA ALA A 57 10.34 13.85 -8.49
C ALA A 57 8.88 13.57 -8.10
N TRP A 58 8.64 13.18 -6.84
CA TRP A 58 7.28 13.05 -6.32
C TRP A 58 6.51 14.37 -6.32
N LYS A 59 7.16 15.50 -6.03
CA LYS A 59 6.52 16.81 -6.08
C LYS A 59 5.96 17.15 -7.47
N GLU A 60 6.67 16.81 -8.56
CA GLU A 60 6.12 17.01 -9.90
C GLU A 60 4.86 16.16 -10.16
N ILE A 61 4.77 14.99 -9.54
CA ILE A 61 3.63 14.08 -9.65
C ILE A 61 2.44 14.64 -8.87
N THR A 62 2.65 15.02 -7.60
CA THR A 62 1.57 15.57 -6.75
C THR A 62 1.06 16.90 -7.28
N ASP A 63 1.94 17.79 -7.76
CA ASP A 63 1.56 19.06 -8.40
C ASP A 63 0.65 18.82 -9.62
N ALA A 64 0.91 17.77 -10.42
CA ALA A 64 0.07 17.41 -11.56
C ALA A 64 -1.31 16.89 -11.13
N VAL A 65 -1.38 16.08 -10.07
CA VAL A 65 -2.65 15.61 -9.49
C VAL A 65 -3.48 16.77 -8.95
N HIS A 66 -2.85 17.67 -8.17
CA HIS A 66 -3.49 18.84 -7.60
C HIS A 66 -3.97 19.82 -8.66
N LYS A 67 -3.22 19.99 -9.76
CA LYS A 67 -3.65 20.81 -10.91
C LYS A 67 -4.96 20.31 -11.54
N ASN A 68 -5.25 19.02 -11.45
CA ASN A 68 -6.51 18.44 -11.91
C ASN A 68 -7.63 18.48 -10.85
N GLY A 69 -7.40 19.14 -9.71
CA GLY A 69 -8.38 19.29 -8.63
C GLY A 69 -8.64 17.99 -7.86
N SER A 70 -7.67 17.08 -7.85
CA SER A 70 -7.74 15.79 -7.15
C SER A 70 -6.73 15.74 -5.99
N HIS A 71 -6.80 14.70 -5.17
CA HIS A 71 -5.97 14.50 -3.97
C HIS A 71 -5.17 13.21 -4.05
N ILE A 72 -4.02 13.16 -3.37
CA ILE A 72 -3.15 12.00 -3.36
C ILE A 72 -2.48 11.77 -2.00
N PHE A 73 -2.61 10.54 -1.52
CA PHE A 73 -1.86 10.01 -0.38
C PHE A 73 -0.73 9.09 -0.89
N VAL A 74 0.36 8.94 -0.12
CA VAL A 74 1.39 7.93 -0.41
C VAL A 74 1.34 6.78 0.59
N GLN A 75 1.43 5.55 0.10
CA GLN A 75 1.49 4.38 0.96
C GLN A 75 2.92 4.11 1.42
N LEU A 76 3.20 4.24 2.72
CA LEU A 76 4.51 3.99 3.31
C LEU A 76 4.72 2.51 3.61
N TRP A 77 5.87 1.99 3.18
CA TRP A 77 6.10 0.56 3.09
C TRP A 77 7.52 0.14 3.51
N THR A 78 7.60 -1.08 4.06
CA THR A 78 8.83 -1.81 4.38
C THR A 78 8.59 -3.30 4.08
N ALA A 79 9.41 -3.92 3.25
CA ALA A 79 9.18 -5.28 2.77
C ALA A 79 9.29 -6.36 3.86
N GLY A 80 10.23 -6.23 4.79
CA GLY A 80 10.52 -7.26 5.79
C GLY A 80 11.00 -8.56 5.12
N ARG A 81 10.52 -9.71 5.60
CA ARG A 81 10.95 -11.03 5.08
C ARG A 81 10.50 -11.33 3.64
N ASP A 82 9.70 -10.45 3.04
CA ASP A 82 9.35 -10.52 1.62
C ASP A 82 10.34 -9.74 0.72
N ALA A 83 11.39 -9.12 1.27
CA ALA A 83 12.45 -8.54 0.45
C ALA A 83 13.25 -9.62 -0.31
N ASP A 84 13.69 -9.35 -1.54
CA ASP A 84 14.65 -10.21 -2.24
C ASP A 84 16.09 -9.93 -1.74
N PRO A 85 16.78 -10.92 -1.12
CA PRO A 85 18.14 -10.72 -0.62
C PRO A 85 19.15 -10.38 -1.70
N LYS A 86 18.95 -10.82 -2.95
CA LYS A 86 19.86 -10.50 -4.06
C LYS A 86 19.78 -9.01 -4.40
N ILE A 87 18.58 -8.45 -4.34
CA ILE A 87 18.35 -7.02 -4.60
C ILE A 87 18.91 -6.20 -3.45
N LEU A 88 18.63 -6.59 -2.20
CA LEU A 88 19.24 -5.95 -1.02
C LEU A 88 20.77 -5.90 -1.14
N ALA A 89 21.41 -7.03 -1.44
CA ALA A 89 22.86 -7.12 -1.56
C ALA A 89 23.44 -6.34 -2.76
N ALA A 90 22.68 -6.24 -3.86
CA ALA A 90 23.07 -5.46 -5.04
C ALA A 90 22.98 -3.94 -4.77
N GLU A 91 22.00 -3.50 -4.00
CA GLU A 91 21.87 -2.10 -3.56
C GLU A 91 22.92 -1.73 -2.52
N ASN A 92 23.13 -2.59 -1.52
CA ASN A 92 24.20 -2.45 -0.54
C ASN A 92 24.50 -3.82 0.14
N PRO A 93 25.76 -4.31 0.12
CA PRO A 93 26.10 -5.60 0.71
C PRO A 93 25.88 -5.70 2.23
N GLU A 94 25.73 -4.58 2.94
CA GLU A 94 25.39 -4.56 4.37
C GLU A 94 23.90 -4.77 4.64
N TYR A 95 23.05 -4.68 3.62
CA TYR A 95 21.61 -4.86 3.78
C TYR A 95 21.28 -6.34 3.90
N THR A 96 20.62 -6.70 5.00
CA THR A 96 20.23 -8.08 5.30
C THR A 96 18.73 -8.24 5.16
N LEU A 97 18.28 -9.44 4.80
CA LEU A 97 16.87 -9.80 4.93
C LEU A 97 16.47 -9.71 6.41
N ILE A 98 15.41 -8.96 6.73
CA ILE A 98 14.97 -8.70 8.11
C ILE A 98 13.53 -9.15 8.34
N GLY A 99 13.20 -9.41 9.59
CA GLY A 99 11.83 -9.70 10.04
C GLY A 99 11.70 -9.55 11.56
N PRO A 100 10.49 -9.74 12.12
CA PRO A 100 10.31 -9.79 13.56
C PRO A 100 11.04 -10.99 14.20
N SER A 101 11.14 -12.11 13.48
CA SER A 101 11.74 -13.36 13.93
C SER A 101 12.46 -14.06 12.77
N GLU A 102 13.31 -15.05 13.09
CA GLU A 102 14.02 -15.90 12.13
C GLU A 102 13.11 -16.96 11.48
N ILE A 103 11.93 -16.54 11.00
CA ILE A 103 10.94 -17.40 10.37
C ILE A 103 10.88 -17.07 8.87
N PRO A 104 11.34 -17.97 7.98
CA PRO A 104 11.30 -17.73 6.54
C PRO A 104 9.86 -17.63 6.04
N LEU A 105 9.66 -16.91 4.94
CA LEU A 105 8.38 -16.90 4.23
C LEU A 105 8.09 -18.30 3.70
N GLN A 106 6.93 -18.88 4.05
CA GLN A 106 6.51 -20.19 3.57
C GLN A 106 5.57 -20.03 2.38
N GLY A 107 5.90 -20.67 1.26
CA GLY A 107 5.14 -20.57 0.02
C GLY A 107 5.39 -19.26 -0.75
N PRO A 108 4.78 -19.09 -1.93
CA PRO A 108 4.84 -17.82 -2.65
C PRO A 108 4.27 -16.70 -1.79
N SER A 109 4.91 -15.52 -1.84
CA SER A 109 4.24 -14.29 -1.38
C SER A 109 2.88 -14.18 -2.07
N GLU A 110 1.83 -13.92 -1.29
CA GLU A 110 0.49 -13.66 -1.84
C GLU A 110 0.52 -12.51 -2.86
N ILE A 111 1.53 -11.64 -2.75
CA ILE A 111 1.81 -10.54 -3.68
C ILE A 111 3.13 -10.83 -4.39
N SER A 112 3.11 -11.74 -5.37
CA SER A 112 4.18 -11.75 -6.35
C SER A 112 4.11 -10.46 -7.18
N LEU A 113 4.98 -9.49 -6.85
CA LEU A 113 5.24 -8.29 -7.65
C LEU A 113 6.16 -8.59 -8.83
N GLN A 114 6.62 -9.83 -8.99
CA GLN A 114 7.41 -10.26 -10.14
C GLN A 114 6.46 -10.72 -11.25
N GLY A 115 6.80 -10.38 -12.49
CA GLY A 115 6.01 -10.74 -13.66
C GLY A 115 5.79 -12.26 -13.80
N PRO A 116 4.89 -12.69 -14.72
CA PRO A 116 4.54 -14.11 -14.90
C PRO A 116 5.72 -15.05 -15.22
N SER A 117 6.92 -14.52 -15.51
CA SER A 117 8.12 -15.27 -15.85
C SER A 117 8.99 -15.73 -14.68
N GLU A 118 8.80 -15.24 -13.45
CA GLU A 118 9.77 -15.48 -12.35
C GLU A 118 9.34 -16.54 -11.32
N GLY A 119 8.17 -17.17 -11.49
CA GLY A 119 7.73 -18.28 -10.63
C GLY A 119 7.41 -17.89 -9.18
N PRO A 120 6.88 -18.81 -8.37
CA PRO A 120 6.59 -18.55 -6.96
C PRO A 120 7.87 -18.34 -6.16
N LEU A 121 7.87 -17.29 -5.31
CA LEU A 121 8.94 -16.93 -4.38
C LEU A 121 9.12 -17.98 -3.27
N GLN A 122 9.61 -19.18 -3.59
CA GLN A 122 10.04 -20.15 -2.58
C GLN A 122 11.46 -19.81 -2.11
N GLY A 123 11.63 -19.67 -0.79
CA GLY A 123 12.95 -19.71 -0.17
C GLY A 123 13.80 -18.45 -0.36
N LYS A 124 13.31 -17.29 0.09
CA LYS A 124 14.09 -16.03 0.19
C LYS A 124 15.21 -16.08 1.25
N GLY A 125 15.44 -17.23 1.88
CA GLY A 125 16.34 -17.36 3.03
C GLY A 125 15.65 -17.06 4.35
N VAL A 126 16.42 -17.16 5.43
CA VAL A 126 15.96 -16.90 6.80
C VAL A 126 16.20 -15.41 7.10
N PRO A 127 15.17 -14.62 7.42
CA PRO A 127 15.36 -13.24 7.84
C PRO A 127 16.12 -13.20 9.17
N ARG A 128 16.95 -12.19 9.36
CA ARG A 128 17.47 -11.85 10.68
C ARG A 128 16.36 -11.18 11.50
N ALA A 129 16.22 -11.57 12.76
CA ALA A 129 15.34 -10.86 13.69
C ALA A 129 15.87 -9.45 13.94
N LEU A 130 15.00 -8.43 13.86
CA LEU A 130 15.37 -7.06 14.22
C LEU A 130 15.66 -6.94 15.72
N GLU A 131 16.69 -6.20 16.06
CA GLU A 131 16.93 -5.77 17.45
C GLU A 131 15.97 -4.65 17.84
N VAL A 132 15.71 -4.49 19.14
CA VAL A 132 14.76 -3.47 19.65
C VAL A 132 15.12 -2.05 19.17
N ASP A 133 16.41 -1.70 19.17
CA ASP A 133 16.87 -0.39 18.72
C ASP A 133 16.69 -0.18 17.21
N GLU A 134 16.75 -1.25 16.41
CA GLU A 134 16.47 -1.21 14.98
C GLU A 134 14.97 -1.01 14.72
N ILE A 135 14.11 -1.64 15.53
CA ILE A 135 12.65 -1.43 15.49
C ILE A 135 12.34 0.05 15.77
N LYS A 136 12.92 0.63 16.83
CA LYS A 136 12.75 2.06 17.16
C LYS A 136 13.30 2.97 16.07
N SER A 137 14.42 2.61 15.45
CA SER A 137 14.99 3.38 14.34
C SER A 137 14.07 3.36 13.11
N LEU A 138 13.48 2.21 12.77
CA LEU A 138 12.50 2.11 11.68
C LEU A 138 11.25 2.94 11.93
N VAL A 139 10.74 3.01 13.17
CA VAL A 139 9.65 3.92 13.55
C VAL A 139 10.00 5.37 13.18
N GLN A 140 11.24 5.80 13.43
CA GLN A 140 11.70 7.14 13.04
C GLN A 140 11.83 7.30 11.52
N SER A 141 12.24 6.26 10.79
CA SER A 141 12.25 6.29 9.32
C SER A 141 10.85 6.49 8.74
N TYR A 142 9.81 5.86 9.31
CA TYR A 142 8.41 6.12 8.92
C TYR A 142 8.00 7.57 9.17
N ALA A 143 8.27 8.12 10.36
CA ALA A 143 7.96 9.52 10.67
C ALA A 143 8.68 10.48 9.71
N LYS A 144 9.98 10.28 9.48
CA LYS A 144 10.77 11.07 8.54
C LYS A 144 10.21 10.99 7.11
N ALA A 145 9.89 9.80 6.63
CA ALA A 145 9.31 9.61 5.30
C ALA A 145 7.96 10.31 5.17
N ALA A 146 7.11 10.26 6.21
CA ALA A 146 5.85 10.98 6.26
C ALA A 146 6.03 12.50 6.21
N SER A 147 7.00 13.03 6.97
CA SER A 147 7.36 14.46 6.92
C SER A 147 7.80 14.88 5.51
N ILE A 148 8.68 14.10 4.88
CA ILE A 148 9.13 14.37 3.51
C ILE A 148 7.94 14.30 2.53
N ALA A 149 7.06 13.30 2.67
CA ALA A 149 5.88 13.13 1.83
C ALA A 149 5.00 14.39 1.82
N VAL A 150 4.60 14.87 3.01
CA VAL A 150 3.68 16.00 3.13
C VAL A 150 4.39 17.34 2.89
N ASN A 151 5.54 17.56 3.54
CA ASN A 151 6.16 18.89 3.58
C ASN A 151 7.05 19.20 2.37
N LYS A 152 7.57 18.18 1.67
CA LYS A 152 8.48 18.36 0.53
C LYS A 152 7.89 17.84 -0.79
N ALA A 153 7.30 16.65 -0.75
CA ALA A 153 6.73 16.01 -1.94
C ALA A 153 5.28 16.42 -2.23
N GLY A 154 4.61 17.15 -1.33
CA GLY A 154 3.29 17.72 -1.57
C GLY A 154 2.14 16.71 -1.53
N PHE A 155 2.31 15.55 -0.88
CA PHE A 155 1.17 14.64 -0.65
C PHE A 155 0.17 15.25 0.35
N ASP A 156 -1.11 14.95 0.16
CA ASP A 156 -2.17 15.36 1.10
C ASP A 156 -2.08 14.60 2.43
N GLY A 157 -1.46 13.41 2.41
CA GLY A 157 -1.20 12.58 3.58
C GLY A 157 -0.50 11.27 3.24
N VAL A 158 -0.44 10.37 4.21
CA VAL A 158 0.19 9.06 4.07
C VAL A 158 -0.73 7.92 4.53
N GLU A 159 -0.55 6.75 3.94
CA GLU A 159 -1.18 5.50 4.36
C GLU A 159 -0.11 4.54 4.91
N ILE A 160 -0.25 4.08 6.15
CA ILE A 160 0.65 3.08 6.73
C ILE A 160 0.20 1.68 6.30
N HIS A 161 1.12 0.89 5.75
CA HIS A 161 0.81 -0.43 5.19
C HIS A 161 0.84 -1.56 6.24
N PHE A 162 -0.30 -1.86 6.89
CA PHE A 162 -0.50 -2.96 7.87
C PHE A 162 -0.93 -4.30 7.24
N ALA A 163 -0.62 -4.53 5.97
CA ALA A 163 -1.28 -5.56 5.17
C ALA A 163 -0.28 -6.38 4.36
N ASN A 164 -0.79 -7.44 3.73
CA ASN A 164 -0.13 -8.18 2.65
C ASN A 164 1.16 -8.90 3.05
N GLY A 165 1.34 -9.21 4.33
CA GLY A 165 2.50 -9.95 4.82
C GLY A 165 3.80 -9.16 4.78
N TYR A 166 3.77 -7.83 4.67
CA TYR A 166 4.94 -6.95 4.80
C TYR A 166 5.30 -6.68 6.26
N LEU A 167 6.43 -6.02 6.53
CA LEU A 167 7.05 -6.01 7.87
C LEU A 167 6.08 -5.64 9.01
N VAL A 168 5.27 -4.59 8.86
CA VAL A 168 4.29 -4.21 9.89
C VAL A 168 3.29 -5.34 10.15
N ASN A 169 2.76 -5.96 9.10
CA ASN A 169 1.89 -7.12 9.21
C ASN A 169 2.62 -8.36 9.76
N GLN A 170 3.89 -8.55 9.43
CA GLN A 170 4.72 -9.63 9.97
C GLN A 170 4.84 -9.53 11.50
N PHE A 171 4.92 -8.31 12.06
CA PHE A 171 4.90 -8.13 13.52
C PHE A 171 3.54 -8.49 14.13
N LEU A 172 2.43 -8.22 13.44
CA LEU A 172 1.07 -8.50 13.93
C LEU A 172 0.73 -9.99 14.00
N GLU A 173 1.25 -10.77 13.05
CA GLU A 173 0.93 -12.18 12.88
C GLU A 173 1.83 -13.09 13.72
N ASP A 174 1.24 -14.04 14.44
CA ASP A 174 1.97 -15.03 15.24
C ASP A 174 2.72 -16.07 14.38
N VAL A 175 2.27 -16.30 13.15
CA VAL A 175 2.96 -17.15 12.17
C VAL A 175 4.30 -16.57 11.68
N SER A 176 4.55 -15.28 11.92
CA SER A 176 5.81 -14.61 11.60
C SER A 176 6.54 -14.05 12.82
N ASN A 177 5.84 -13.80 13.92
CA ASN A 177 6.41 -13.18 15.12
C ASN A 177 6.32 -14.11 16.34
N ASN A 178 7.45 -14.75 16.64
CA ASN A 178 7.63 -15.59 17.83
C ASN A 178 8.48 -14.91 18.94
N ARG A 179 8.69 -13.59 18.85
CA ARG A 179 9.52 -12.81 19.78
C ARG A 179 9.06 -13.00 21.23
N LYS A 180 10.02 -12.84 22.16
CA LYS A 180 9.81 -12.97 23.62
C LYS A 180 9.98 -11.64 24.37
N ASP A 181 10.26 -10.57 23.65
CA ASP A 181 10.37 -9.21 24.18
C ASP A 181 9.03 -8.46 24.09
N GLU A 182 9.06 -7.14 24.26
CA GLU A 182 7.88 -6.27 24.24
C GLU A 182 7.17 -6.20 22.88
N TYR A 183 7.73 -6.78 21.81
CA TYR A 183 7.14 -6.79 20.47
C TYR A 183 6.55 -8.15 20.07
N GLY A 184 6.51 -9.14 20.97
CA GLY A 184 5.94 -10.46 20.69
C GLY A 184 5.11 -11.06 21.83
N GLY A 185 4.58 -12.25 21.58
CA GLY A 185 3.72 -12.95 22.53
C GLY A 185 2.25 -12.53 22.42
N SER A 186 1.83 -11.51 23.17
CA SER A 186 0.42 -11.08 23.20
C SER A 186 0.03 -10.24 21.99
N ILE A 187 -1.28 -10.05 21.76
CA ILE A 187 -1.80 -9.19 20.67
C ILE A 187 -1.29 -7.74 20.85
N GLU A 188 -1.30 -7.25 22.09
CA GLU A 188 -0.85 -5.89 22.44
C GLU A 188 0.62 -5.68 22.07
N ASN A 189 1.47 -6.66 22.39
CA ASN A 189 2.89 -6.60 22.07
C ASN A 189 3.15 -6.73 20.56
N ARG A 190 2.47 -7.63 19.87
CA ARG A 190 2.58 -7.77 18.40
C ARG A 190 2.09 -6.51 17.66
N ALA A 191 1.08 -5.83 18.20
CA ALA A 191 0.57 -4.57 17.69
C ALA A 191 1.49 -3.36 17.97
N ARG A 192 2.41 -3.47 18.94
CA ARG A 192 3.23 -2.36 19.43
C ARG A 192 4.00 -1.65 18.32
N PHE A 193 4.71 -2.40 17.47
CA PHE A 193 5.50 -1.82 16.38
C PHE A 193 4.65 -0.94 15.45
N GLY A 194 3.51 -1.48 14.98
CA GLY A 194 2.61 -0.73 14.10
C GLY A 194 1.99 0.49 14.79
N LEU A 195 1.59 0.37 16.05
CA LEU A 195 1.01 1.48 16.81
C LEU A 195 2.05 2.57 17.14
N GLU A 196 3.31 2.21 17.35
CA GLU A 196 4.40 3.18 17.49
C GLU A 196 4.69 3.93 16.19
N ILE A 197 4.60 3.26 15.03
CA ILE A 197 4.65 3.93 13.73
C ILE A 197 3.50 4.93 13.60
N VAL A 198 2.26 4.51 13.91
CA VAL A 198 1.10 5.41 13.85
C VAL A 198 1.31 6.64 14.74
N ASP A 199 1.70 6.43 15.99
CA ASP A 199 1.96 7.53 16.94
C ASP A 199 3.05 8.49 16.46
N ALA A 200 4.19 7.96 15.97
CA ALA A 200 5.28 8.78 15.46
C ALA A 200 4.88 9.58 14.21
N VAL A 201 4.17 8.97 13.27
CA VAL A 201 3.68 9.63 12.05
C VAL A 201 2.63 10.69 12.39
N VAL A 202 1.68 10.38 13.28
CA VAL A 202 0.66 11.34 13.73
C VAL A 202 1.31 12.57 14.37
N ARG A 203 2.31 12.39 15.23
CA ARG A 203 3.04 13.52 15.85
C ARG A 203 3.75 14.39 14.82
N GLU A 204 4.23 13.81 13.74
CA GLU A 204 5.01 14.51 12.73
C GLU A 204 4.14 15.30 11.74
N ILE A 205 3.01 14.74 11.27
CA ILE A 205 2.22 15.36 10.18
C ILE A 205 0.77 15.69 10.53
N GLY A 206 0.29 15.33 11.71
CA GLY A 206 -1.11 15.48 12.13
C GLY A 206 -1.97 14.27 11.74
N GLN A 207 -2.87 13.86 12.64
CA GLN A 207 -3.69 12.65 12.48
C GLN A 207 -4.65 12.69 11.27
N GLU A 208 -5.11 13.87 10.87
CA GLU A 208 -5.98 14.09 9.72
C GLU A 208 -5.33 13.77 8.37
N LYS A 209 -4.01 13.54 8.37
CA LYS A 209 -3.21 13.18 7.20
C LYS A 209 -2.69 11.74 7.25
N VAL A 210 -3.20 10.92 8.17
CA VAL A 210 -2.76 9.54 8.35
C VAL A 210 -3.91 8.58 8.11
N GLY A 211 -3.72 7.67 7.15
CA GLY A 211 -4.54 6.48 6.95
C GLY A 211 -3.76 5.21 7.30
N ALA A 212 -4.47 4.08 7.42
CA ALA A 212 -3.84 2.78 7.63
C ALA A 212 -4.58 1.67 6.87
N ARG A 213 -3.84 0.79 6.21
CA ARG A 213 -4.39 -0.27 5.36
C ARG A 213 -4.20 -1.67 5.92
N PHE A 214 -5.29 -2.42 6.01
CA PHE A 214 -5.37 -3.73 6.64
C PHE A 214 -5.76 -4.83 5.64
N ARG A 215 -5.16 -6.02 5.82
CA ARG A 215 -5.52 -7.28 5.15
C ARG A 215 -4.76 -8.41 5.84
N MET A 216 -5.50 -9.35 6.40
CA MET A 216 -4.98 -10.55 7.08
C MET A 216 -6.03 -11.66 6.94
N LYS A 217 -5.57 -12.91 6.99
CA LYS A 217 -6.44 -14.09 6.88
C LYS A 217 -7.36 -14.27 8.10
N ASP A 218 -6.83 -14.11 9.30
CA ASP A 218 -7.55 -14.26 10.56
C ASP A 218 -7.62 -12.91 11.32
N PRO A 219 -8.38 -11.93 10.81
CA PRO A 219 -8.20 -10.53 11.18
C PRO A 219 -8.74 -10.16 12.56
N ILE A 220 -9.80 -10.83 13.02
CA ILE A 220 -10.73 -10.25 14.01
C ILE A 220 -10.03 -9.85 15.32
N PRO A 221 -9.35 -10.72 16.10
CA PRO A 221 -8.83 -10.32 17.40
C PRO A 221 -7.76 -9.23 17.31
N THR A 222 -6.81 -9.40 16.39
CA THR A 222 -5.66 -8.51 16.23
C THR A 222 -6.06 -7.16 15.64
N TYR A 223 -6.84 -7.14 14.55
CA TYR A 223 -7.27 -5.89 13.94
C TYR A 223 -8.32 -5.16 14.78
N SER A 224 -9.17 -5.88 15.52
CA SER A 224 -10.07 -5.21 16.47
C SER A 224 -9.29 -4.41 17.52
N TYR A 225 -8.22 -5.00 18.06
CA TYR A 225 -7.35 -4.29 19.01
C TYR A 225 -6.67 -3.07 18.37
N VAL A 226 -6.02 -3.24 17.22
CA VAL A 226 -5.28 -2.15 16.56
C VAL A 226 -6.22 -1.01 16.16
N ILE A 227 -7.33 -1.31 15.48
CA ILE A 227 -8.25 -0.30 14.95
C ILE A 227 -8.98 0.42 16.09
N LYS A 228 -9.39 -0.30 17.14
CA LYS A 228 -9.96 0.33 18.34
C LYS A 228 -8.95 1.26 19.01
N THR A 229 -7.69 0.82 19.16
CA THR A 229 -6.63 1.65 19.74
C THR A 229 -6.38 2.92 18.92
N ILE A 230 -6.32 2.82 17.60
CA ILE A 230 -6.21 3.99 16.71
C ILE A 230 -7.42 4.92 16.88
N LYS A 231 -8.64 4.37 16.92
CA LYS A 231 -9.87 5.16 17.07
C LYS A 231 -9.91 5.94 18.38
N ASP A 232 -9.51 5.29 19.48
CA ASP A 232 -9.57 5.85 20.83
C ASP A 232 -8.49 6.92 21.04
N LEU A 233 -7.28 6.73 20.47
CA LEU A 233 -6.17 7.68 20.60
C LEU A 233 -6.25 8.85 19.61
N TYR A 234 -6.74 8.60 18.39
CA TYR A 234 -6.70 9.55 17.28
C TYR A 234 -8.10 9.79 16.70
N PRO A 235 -8.94 10.60 17.36
CA PRO A 235 -10.33 10.82 16.95
C PRO A 235 -10.46 11.58 15.61
N ASN A 236 -9.41 12.16 15.05
CA ASN A 236 -9.42 12.79 13.73
C ASN A 236 -8.53 12.06 12.71
N PHE A 237 -8.18 10.80 12.98
CA PHE A 237 -7.46 9.95 12.02
C PHE A 237 -8.20 9.89 10.68
N ALA A 238 -7.48 10.04 9.56
CA ALA A 238 -8.09 10.32 8.26
C ALA A 238 -9.05 9.22 7.80
N TYR A 239 -8.55 7.97 7.75
CA TYR A 239 -9.34 6.83 7.32
C TYR A 239 -8.70 5.49 7.71
N ILE A 240 -9.50 4.43 7.68
CA ILE A 240 -9.02 3.04 7.62
C ILE A 240 -9.27 2.53 6.21
N SER A 241 -8.33 1.79 5.63
CA SER A 241 -8.53 1.05 4.38
C SER A 241 -8.45 -0.45 4.64
N VAL A 242 -9.32 -1.23 4.03
CA VAL A 242 -9.30 -2.70 4.09
C VAL A 242 -9.46 -3.28 2.70
N CYS A 243 -8.73 -4.35 2.42
CA CYS A 243 -8.95 -5.16 1.23
C CYS A 243 -9.68 -6.45 1.60
N GLU A 244 -10.86 -6.65 1.02
CA GLU A 244 -11.65 -7.86 1.21
C GLU A 244 -10.91 -9.12 0.73
N PRO A 245 -11.12 -10.28 1.36
CA PRO A 245 -10.43 -11.54 1.02
C PRO A 245 -10.77 -12.07 -0.38
N ARG A 246 -11.68 -11.41 -1.12
CA ARG A 246 -11.94 -11.61 -2.56
C ARG A 246 -10.69 -11.43 -3.42
N VAL A 247 -9.65 -10.81 -2.86
CA VAL A 247 -8.38 -10.58 -3.53
C VAL A 247 -7.22 -11.18 -2.73
N VAL A 248 -6.38 -11.95 -3.42
CA VAL A 248 -5.05 -12.40 -2.96
C VAL A 248 -4.00 -11.68 -3.78
N GLY A 249 -3.35 -10.68 -3.17
CA GLY A 249 -2.40 -9.79 -3.83
C GLY A 249 -2.97 -9.12 -5.08
N SER A 250 -2.56 -9.59 -6.27
CA SER A 250 -3.03 -9.09 -7.57
C SER A 250 -4.12 -9.95 -8.22
N SER A 251 -4.57 -11.03 -7.57
CA SER A 251 -5.52 -12.02 -8.13
C SER A 251 -6.89 -11.95 -7.47
N THR A 252 -7.98 -12.11 -8.24
CA THR A 252 -9.32 -12.33 -7.67
C THR A 252 -9.45 -13.83 -7.44
N LEU A 253 -10.00 -14.24 -6.30
CA LEU A 253 -10.45 -15.61 -6.14
C LEU A 253 -11.84 -15.75 -6.77
N ASP A 254 -12.03 -16.71 -7.68
CA ASP A 254 -13.35 -17.05 -8.25
C ASP A 254 -14.25 -17.82 -7.25
N ALA A 255 -13.84 -17.93 -5.98
CA ALA A 255 -14.57 -18.65 -4.95
C ALA A 255 -15.67 -17.79 -4.32
N LYS A 256 -16.84 -18.41 -4.05
CA LYS A 256 -17.86 -17.82 -3.17
C LYS A 256 -17.22 -17.59 -1.80
N ILE A 257 -17.21 -16.34 -1.37
CA ILE A 257 -16.74 -15.93 -0.06
C ILE A 257 -17.88 -16.17 0.92
N ASP A 258 -17.62 -16.98 1.95
CA ASP A 258 -18.57 -17.15 3.04
C ASP A 258 -18.75 -15.81 3.77
N ALA A 259 -19.96 -15.52 4.25
CA ALA A 259 -20.24 -14.28 4.99
C ALA A 259 -19.36 -14.11 6.24
N SER A 260 -18.79 -15.21 6.76
CA SER A 260 -17.81 -15.23 7.86
C SER A 260 -16.44 -14.64 7.51
N ASP A 261 -16.13 -14.47 6.22
CA ASP A 261 -14.86 -13.90 5.75
C ASP A 261 -14.98 -12.39 5.48
N SER A 262 -16.08 -11.75 5.90
CA SER A 262 -16.25 -10.29 5.73
C SER A 262 -15.39 -9.50 6.73
N ASN A 263 -14.82 -8.38 6.28
CA ASN A 263 -14.21 -7.39 7.17
C ASN A 263 -15.21 -6.40 7.80
N ASP A 264 -16.52 -6.68 7.75
CA ASP A 264 -17.56 -5.78 8.28
C ASP A 264 -17.40 -5.44 9.76
N PHE A 265 -16.76 -6.29 10.58
CA PHE A 265 -16.43 -5.96 11.97
C PHE A 265 -15.58 -4.67 12.09
N ILE A 266 -14.77 -4.34 11.07
CA ILE A 266 -14.02 -3.08 11.01
C ILE A 266 -14.97 -1.90 10.92
N ARG A 267 -16.09 -2.04 10.18
CA ARG A 267 -17.09 -0.98 10.08
C ARG A 267 -17.77 -0.74 11.42
N ASP A 268 -18.12 -1.79 12.15
CA ASP A 268 -18.72 -1.70 13.48
C ASP A 268 -17.79 -0.97 14.47
N ILE A 269 -16.49 -1.26 14.42
CA ILE A 269 -15.51 -0.59 15.27
C ILE A 269 -15.26 0.84 14.81
N TRP A 270 -15.10 1.09 13.51
CA TRP A 270 -14.61 2.37 12.98
C TRP A 270 -15.69 3.45 12.79
N SER A 271 -16.96 3.06 12.70
CA SER A 271 -18.09 3.97 12.50
C SER A 271 -18.11 5.14 13.53
N PRO A 272 -18.49 6.37 13.11
CA PRO A 272 -18.98 6.78 11.79
C PRO A 272 -17.86 7.30 10.85
N LYS A 273 -16.60 6.90 11.07
CA LYS A 273 -15.44 7.46 10.36
C LYS A 273 -15.28 6.92 8.94
N PRO A 274 -14.60 7.64 8.03
CA PRO A 274 -14.34 7.19 6.66
C PRO A 274 -13.63 5.82 6.63
N LEU A 275 -14.20 4.87 5.90
CA LEU A 275 -13.60 3.57 5.60
C LEU A 275 -13.52 3.40 4.10
N ILE A 276 -12.33 3.00 3.64
CA ILE A 276 -12.07 2.65 2.25
C ILE A 276 -12.07 1.12 2.14
N VAL A 277 -13.03 0.55 1.43
CA VAL A 277 -13.06 -0.89 1.12
C VAL A 277 -12.56 -1.15 -0.30
N ALA A 278 -11.73 -2.17 -0.45
CA ALA A 278 -11.18 -2.60 -1.73
C ALA A 278 -11.40 -4.10 -1.93
N GLY A 279 -11.27 -4.57 -3.16
CA GLY A 279 -11.18 -5.99 -3.46
C GLY A 279 -12.38 -6.53 -4.25
N GLY A 280 -12.16 -6.83 -5.53
CA GLY A 280 -13.14 -7.50 -6.39
C GLY A 280 -14.35 -6.67 -6.83
N PHE A 281 -14.58 -5.48 -6.28
CA PHE A 281 -15.71 -4.61 -6.64
C PHE A 281 -15.79 -4.30 -8.14
N ASP A 282 -16.96 -4.52 -8.71
CA ASP A 282 -17.45 -3.97 -9.98
C ASP A 282 -18.36 -2.76 -9.75
N ARG A 283 -18.97 -2.25 -10.83
CA ARG A 283 -19.79 -1.06 -10.76
C ARG A 283 -20.99 -1.26 -9.84
N GLU A 284 -21.73 -2.34 -10.04
CA GLU A 284 -22.97 -2.64 -9.32
C GLU A 284 -22.68 -2.87 -7.83
N SER A 285 -21.73 -3.74 -7.51
CA SER A 285 -21.36 -4.02 -6.11
C SER A 285 -20.71 -2.82 -5.40
N ALA A 286 -20.00 -1.95 -6.12
CA ALA A 286 -19.46 -0.72 -5.54
C ALA A 286 -20.56 0.29 -5.18
N ILE A 287 -21.54 0.48 -6.07
CA ILE A 287 -22.69 1.37 -5.81
C ILE A 287 -23.51 0.83 -4.63
N GLU A 288 -23.82 -0.47 -4.64
CA GLU A 288 -24.56 -1.11 -3.55
C GLU A 288 -23.86 -0.95 -2.19
N ARG A 289 -22.54 -1.18 -2.14
CA ARG A 289 -21.77 -1.01 -0.91
C ARG A 289 -21.75 0.45 -0.46
N ALA A 290 -21.45 1.38 -1.37
CA ALA A 290 -21.39 2.80 -1.03
C ALA A 290 -22.75 3.32 -0.52
N ASP A 291 -23.86 2.95 -1.16
CA ASP A 291 -25.21 3.40 -0.77
C ASP A 291 -25.66 2.79 0.56
N SER A 292 -25.27 1.55 0.85
CA SER A 292 -25.70 0.84 2.07
C SER A 292 -24.90 1.21 3.31
N THR A 293 -23.59 1.49 3.19
CA THR A 293 -22.72 1.72 4.35
C THR A 293 -22.09 3.10 4.42
N GLY A 294 -22.13 3.88 3.33
CA GLY A 294 -21.39 5.13 3.21
C GLY A 294 -19.88 4.95 3.07
N ASP A 295 -19.41 3.73 2.78
CA ASP A 295 -17.99 3.46 2.59
C ASP A 295 -17.48 3.99 1.24
N LEU A 296 -16.19 4.35 1.21
CA LEU A 296 -15.49 4.68 -0.03
C LEU A 296 -14.97 3.40 -0.70
N ILE A 297 -15.07 3.29 -2.02
CA ILE A 297 -14.66 2.09 -2.75
C ILE A 297 -13.35 2.35 -3.51
N ALA A 298 -12.32 1.54 -3.23
CA ALA A 298 -11.04 1.61 -3.92
C ALA A 298 -10.91 0.56 -5.04
N PHE A 299 -10.47 1.02 -6.21
CA PHE A 299 -10.23 0.18 -7.39
C PHE A 299 -8.73 0.15 -7.72
N GLY A 300 -8.16 -1.06 -7.78
CA GLY A 300 -6.77 -1.28 -8.23
C GLY A 300 -6.69 -1.58 -9.73
N ARG A 301 -6.76 -2.87 -10.10
CA ARG A 301 -6.58 -3.37 -11.48
C ARG A 301 -7.39 -2.64 -12.55
N ARG A 302 -8.66 -2.32 -12.27
CA ARG A 302 -9.52 -1.59 -13.21
C ARG A 302 -9.02 -0.16 -13.45
N TYR A 303 -8.42 0.48 -12.45
CA TYR A 303 -7.85 1.82 -12.59
C TYR A 303 -6.51 1.81 -13.34
N ILE A 304 -5.83 0.66 -13.42
CA ILE A 304 -4.63 0.51 -14.26
C ILE A 304 -4.99 0.73 -15.73
N SER A 305 -6.02 0.09 -16.28
CA SER A 305 -6.35 0.20 -17.71
C SER A 305 -7.39 1.26 -18.05
N ASN A 306 -7.99 1.91 -17.06
CA ASN A 306 -9.06 2.90 -17.24
C ASN A 306 -8.70 4.19 -16.48
N PRO A 307 -7.96 5.13 -17.10
CA PRO A 307 -7.54 6.36 -16.41
C PRO A 307 -8.73 7.26 -16.01
N ASP A 308 -9.88 7.12 -16.66
CA ASP A 308 -11.12 7.83 -16.39
C ASP A 308 -12.18 6.93 -15.73
N LEU A 309 -11.74 5.95 -14.93
CA LEU A 309 -12.61 4.97 -14.28
C LEU A 309 -13.84 5.59 -13.59
N PRO A 310 -13.75 6.68 -12.79
CA PRO A 310 -14.93 7.28 -12.16
C PRO A 310 -16.02 7.67 -13.17
N LYS A 311 -15.63 8.28 -14.29
CA LYS A 311 -16.54 8.65 -15.38
C LYS A 311 -17.17 7.44 -16.04
N ARG A 312 -16.38 6.37 -16.26
CA ARG A 312 -16.89 5.12 -16.85
C ARG A 312 -17.90 4.44 -15.95
N LEU A 313 -17.61 4.35 -14.65
CA LEU A 313 -18.54 3.77 -13.68
C LEU A 313 -19.84 4.60 -13.59
N LEU A 314 -19.73 5.93 -13.48
CA LEU A 314 -20.89 6.82 -13.41
C LEU A 314 -21.81 6.68 -14.63
N LYS A 315 -21.23 6.66 -15.84
CA LYS A 315 -21.97 6.61 -17.10
C LYS A 315 -22.23 5.19 -17.62
N ASN A 316 -21.84 4.17 -16.86
CA ASN A 316 -21.89 2.76 -17.26
C ASN A 316 -21.24 2.50 -18.64
N LEU A 317 -20.06 3.07 -18.85
CA LEU A 317 -19.28 2.88 -20.09
C LEU A 317 -18.46 1.57 -20.02
N PRO A 318 -18.16 0.94 -21.16
CA PRO A 318 -17.28 -0.21 -21.21
C PRO A 318 -15.91 0.06 -20.58
N LEU A 319 -15.43 -0.90 -19.78
CA LEU A 319 -14.10 -0.85 -19.20
C LEU A 319 -13.09 -1.50 -20.14
N THR A 320 -11.98 -0.82 -20.38
CA THR A 320 -10.80 -1.36 -21.07
C THR A 320 -10.24 -2.53 -20.24
N PRO A 321 -10.09 -3.74 -20.80
CA PRO A 321 -9.45 -4.86 -20.12
C PRO A 321 -8.00 -4.52 -19.74
N TYR A 322 -7.57 -4.94 -18.56
CA TYR A 322 -6.17 -4.78 -18.14
C TYR A 322 -5.28 -5.89 -18.72
N ASP A 323 -4.01 -5.57 -18.95
CA ASP A 323 -2.97 -6.54 -19.30
C ASP A 323 -2.06 -6.78 -18.09
N ARG A 324 -2.09 -8.01 -17.55
CA ARG A 324 -1.25 -8.38 -16.39
C ARG A 324 0.23 -8.44 -16.73
N SER A 325 0.59 -8.67 -17.99
CA SER A 325 1.99 -8.79 -18.41
C SER A 325 2.76 -7.48 -18.26
N THR A 326 2.06 -6.34 -18.17
CA THR A 326 2.67 -5.01 -18.07
C THR A 326 2.68 -4.42 -16.67
N PHE A 327 2.05 -5.06 -15.67
CA PHE A 327 1.93 -4.52 -14.30
C PHE A 327 3.29 -4.21 -13.68
N TYR A 328 4.28 -5.08 -13.92
CA TYR A 328 5.57 -5.05 -13.26
C TYR A 328 6.74 -5.16 -14.25
N LEU A 329 6.89 -4.14 -15.10
CA LEU A 329 8.09 -3.98 -15.95
C LEU A 329 9.16 -3.14 -15.22
N ALA A 330 10.04 -3.78 -14.44
CA ALA A 330 11.07 -3.10 -13.66
C ALA A 330 11.89 -2.11 -14.51
N GLY A 331 12.02 -0.86 -14.06
CA GLY A 331 12.81 0.18 -14.72
C GLY A 331 12.25 0.72 -16.05
N ASP A 332 11.16 0.14 -16.59
CA ASP A 332 10.59 0.59 -17.86
C ASP A 332 10.10 2.03 -17.77
N ALA A 333 10.50 2.86 -18.74
CA ALA A 333 10.07 4.26 -18.85
C ALA A 333 9.26 4.54 -20.12
N SER A 334 8.94 3.50 -20.91
CA SER A 334 8.27 3.65 -22.21
C SER A 334 6.81 4.10 -22.10
N GLY A 335 6.19 3.89 -20.93
CA GLY A 335 4.76 4.13 -20.71
C GLY A 335 3.87 2.93 -21.04
N ARG A 336 4.44 1.85 -21.61
CA ARG A 336 3.71 0.67 -22.05
C ARG A 336 2.92 0.00 -20.91
N GLY A 337 1.63 -0.16 -21.13
CA GLY A 337 0.68 -0.74 -20.18
C GLY A 337 0.62 0.01 -18.84
N TYR A 338 0.95 1.31 -18.85
CA TYR A 338 1.01 2.17 -17.67
C TYR A 338 0.33 3.52 -17.96
N SER A 339 0.90 4.34 -18.84
CA SER A 339 0.39 5.68 -19.20
C SER A 339 -0.14 5.76 -20.64
N ASP A 340 -0.22 4.63 -21.36
CA ASP A 340 -0.68 4.50 -22.75
C ASP A 340 -2.11 3.96 -22.86
N TRP A 341 -2.83 3.85 -21.73
CA TRP A 341 -4.22 3.40 -21.71
C TRP A 341 -5.17 4.52 -22.17
N PRO A 342 -6.14 4.22 -23.06
CA PRO A 342 -6.97 5.26 -23.66
C PRO A 342 -8.08 5.75 -22.73
N PHE A 343 -8.45 7.02 -22.88
CA PHE A 343 -9.68 7.58 -22.31
C PHE A 343 -10.91 7.04 -23.06
N ALA A 344 -12.09 7.02 -22.42
CA ALA A 344 -13.30 6.49 -23.06
C ALA A 344 -13.70 7.25 -24.35
N GLU A 345 -13.35 8.52 -24.44
CA GLU A 345 -13.62 9.37 -25.60
C GLU A 345 -12.74 9.02 -26.82
N GLU A 346 -11.58 8.41 -26.59
CA GLU A 346 -10.64 8.01 -27.65
C GLU A 346 -11.01 6.66 -28.24
N VAL A 347 -11.67 5.80 -27.47
CA VAL A 347 -12.17 4.48 -27.91
C VAL A 347 -13.50 4.59 -28.68
N SER A 348 -14.22 5.70 -28.50
CA SER A 348 -15.54 5.93 -29.14
C SER A 348 -15.45 6.62 -30.51
N ARG A 349 -14.23 6.95 -30.98
CA ARG A 349 -13.95 7.47 -32.32
C ARG A 349 -13.43 6.34 -33.19
#